data_AF-A0A833P2V3-F1
#
_entry.id   AF-A0A833P2V3-F1
#
_cell.length_a   1.000
_cell.length_b   1.000
_cell.length_c   1.000
_cell.angle_alpha   90.00
_cell.angle_beta   90.00
_cell.angle_gamma   90.00
#
_symmetry.space_group_name_H-M   'P 1'
#
loop_
_entity.id
_entity.type
_entity.pdbx_description
1 polymer ?
#
loop_
_entity_poly.entity_id
_entity_poly.type
_entity_poly.pdbx_seq_one_letter_code
_entity_poly.pdbx_strand_id
1 'polypeptide(L)'
;MKLESRNNLTETAVTDFLGIAKFMEEQGIKRIVFNCTFPNAVKDILRSILCKGSAPHPSSAKGIKYILVKDFIEVKKETVRHQIIKLQPSSSRPSPKNIQINQQIMQAQSAEEILEIIAQDSEEFDAVNIATAFHRLAKTLPLHKRLLTDQEEIVFSLTKLAVKKIKDFKPQAIANTAWAFAALGIKNEELMSALANEAVKKINDFKPQEISNTAWAFVVSKYFNRSFFNIFVKVLNEPSKADKLNFSVEGLSQLYQIELAIKYECPELNLILPNIIRAAIKKVLKDKKELGKLPSAFHGDVFDHLKGLGGDYQIEHFVEGYSIDIADPMRKIAIECDGDEYHYLTPTGELTGKDQLRDRLLKYMGWKVIHIKRSEWEKATDKLAFLRQKLKYAIAAPI
;
A
#
# COMPACT_ATOMS: atom_id res chain seq x y z
N MET A 1 -42.56 -17.78 -12.12
CA MET A 1 -42.76 -16.52 -11.37
C MET A 1 -42.97 -15.40 -12.40
N LYS A 2 -44.07 -14.64 -12.35
CA LYS A 2 -44.30 -13.47 -13.22
C LYS A 2 -43.65 -12.26 -12.54
N LEU A 3 -42.63 -11.67 -13.14
CA LEU A 3 -42.06 -10.39 -12.73
C LEU A 3 -42.51 -9.34 -13.75
N GLU A 4 -43.44 -8.47 -13.36
CA GLU A 4 -43.87 -7.32 -14.14
C GLU A 4 -43.16 -6.08 -13.59
N SER A 5 -42.20 -5.52 -14.33
CA SER A 5 -41.59 -4.22 -14.01
C SER A 5 -41.84 -3.23 -15.15
N ARG A 6 -42.57 -2.15 -14.86
CA ARG A 6 -42.97 -1.09 -15.82
C ARG A 6 -42.03 0.12 -15.86
N ASN A 7 -40.75 -0.01 -15.49
CA ASN A 7 -39.80 1.12 -15.52
C ASN A 7 -38.55 0.83 -16.34
N ASN A 8 -38.01 1.89 -16.97
CA ASN A 8 -36.80 1.86 -17.80
C ASN A 8 -35.63 1.19 -17.07
N LEU A 9 -35.09 0.13 -17.68
CA LEU A 9 -34.07 -0.75 -17.11
C LEU A 9 -32.70 -0.05 -17.02
N THR A 10 -32.15 0.09 -15.82
CA THR A 10 -30.79 0.56 -15.51
C THR A 10 -29.80 -0.61 -15.31
N GLU A 11 -28.50 -0.32 -15.15
CA GLU A 11 -27.39 -1.26 -14.86
C GLU A 11 -27.69 -2.23 -13.70
N THR A 12 -28.50 -1.78 -12.73
CA THR A 12 -29.00 -2.54 -11.59
C THR A 12 -29.82 -3.76 -12.03
N ALA A 13 -30.67 -3.60 -13.05
CA ALA A 13 -31.58 -4.67 -13.49
C ALA A 13 -30.83 -5.88 -14.08
N VAL A 14 -29.69 -5.67 -14.74
CA VAL A 14 -28.86 -6.77 -15.30
C VAL A 14 -28.19 -7.58 -14.19
N THR A 15 -27.83 -6.91 -13.09
CA THR A 15 -27.26 -7.54 -11.90
C THR A 15 -28.32 -8.34 -11.15
N ASP A 16 -29.55 -7.81 -11.09
CA ASP A 16 -30.70 -8.52 -10.52
C ASP A 16 -31.05 -9.78 -11.33
N PHE A 17 -31.01 -9.72 -12.66
CA PHE A 17 -31.21 -10.91 -13.51
C PHE A 17 -30.14 -11.99 -13.28
N LEU A 18 -28.90 -11.60 -12.98
CA LEU A 18 -27.83 -12.54 -12.65
C LEU A 18 -28.01 -13.19 -11.29
N GLY A 19 -28.38 -12.40 -10.28
CA GLY A 19 -28.72 -12.91 -8.96
C GLY A 19 -29.87 -13.91 -9.03
N ILE A 20 -30.91 -13.58 -9.79
CA ILE A 20 -32.06 -14.46 -10.02
C ILE A 20 -31.65 -15.73 -10.76
N ALA A 21 -30.86 -15.64 -11.84
CA ALA A 21 -30.43 -16.82 -12.60
C ALA A 21 -29.60 -17.79 -11.74
N LYS A 22 -28.65 -17.26 -10.95
CA LYS A 22 -27.80 -18.08 -10.07
C LYS A 22 -28.60 -18.73 -8.94
N PHE A 23 -29.48 -17.97 -8.29
CA PHE A 23 -30.39 -18.50 -7.28
C PHE A 23 -31.26 -19.64 -7.84
N MET A 24 -31.80 -19.48 -9.06
CA MET A 24 -32.64 -20.49 -9.68
C MET A 24 -31.86 -21.75 -10.08
N GLU A 25 -30.58 -21.62 -10.49
CA GLU A 25 -29.69 -22.76 -10.71
C GLU A 25 -29.46 -23.56 -9.42
N GLU A 26 -29.19 -22.85 -8.32
CA GLU A 26 -29.00 -23.44 -6.99
C GLU A 26 -30.27 -24.19 -6.51
N GLN A 27 -31.46 -23.77 -6.96
CA GLN A 27 -32.72 -24.47 -6.70
C GLN A 27 -33.04 -25.59 -7.72
N GLY A 28 -32.11 -25.94 -8.61
CA GLY A 28 -32.28 -27.01 -9.60
C GLY A 28 -33.21 -26.65 -10.77
N ILE A 29 -33.58 -25.37 -10.92
CA ILE A 29 -34.48 -24.89 -11.97
C ILE A 29 -33.67 -24.69 -13.26
N LYS A 30 -33.94 -25.54 -14.26
CA LYS A 30 -33.16 -25.58 -15.50
C LYS A 30 -33.62 -24.59 -16.57
N ARG A 31 -34.83 -24.02 -16.45
CA ARG A 31 -35.44 -23.16 -17.46
C ARG A 31 -36.27 -22.04 -16.84
N ILE A 32 -36.07 -20.82 -17.30
CA ILE A 32 -36.85 -19.64 -16.85
C ILE A 32 -37.56 -19.02 -18.05
N VAL A 33 -38.82 -18.64 -17.84
CA VAL A 33 -39.67 -17.97 -18.82
C VAL A 33 -39.87 -16.53 -18.38
N PHE A 34 -39.44 -15.57 -19.20
CA PHE A 34 -39.74 -14.17 -18.98
C PHE A 34 -40.80 -13.70 -19.97
N ASN A 35 -41.77 -12.95 -19.47
CA ASN A 35 -42.79 -12.27 -20.27
C ASN A 35 -42.60 -10.76 -20.14
N CYS A 36 -41.64 -10.22 -20.88
CA CYS A 36 -41.30 -8.79 -20.82
C CYS A 36 -40.77 -8.27 -22.15
N THR A 37 -41.05 -6.99 -22.43
CA THR A 37 -40.60 -6.25 -23.61
C THR A 37 -39.30 -5.51 -23.29
N PHE A 38 -38.18 -5.97 -23.85
CA PHE A 38 -36.88 -5.31 -23.67
C PHE A 38 -36.66 -4.13 -24.66
N PRO A 39 -35.98 -3.05 -24.26
CA PRO A 39 -35.44 -2.03 -25.17
C PRO A 39 -34.46 -2.64 -26.18
N ASN A 40 -34.32 -2.05 -27.38
CA ASN A 40 -33.50 -2.63 -28.47
C ASN A 40 -32.04 -2.87 -28.07
N ALA A 41 -31.42 -1.94 -27.33
CA ALA A 41 -30.04 -2.10 -26.83
C ALA A 41 -29.87 -3.33 -25.92
N VAL A 42 -30.87 -3.65 -25.09
CA VAL A 42 -30.87 -4.84 -24.22
C VAL A 42 -31.20 -6.10 -25.01
N LYS A 43 -32.06 -6.00 -26.04
CA LYS A 43 -32.34 -7.12 -26.96
C LYS A 43 -31.09 -7.58 -27.70
N ASP A 44 -30.19 -6.67 -28.07
CA ASP A 44 -28.99 -7.02 -28.83
C ASP A 44 -27.92 -7.67 -27.95
N ILE A 45 -27.75 -7.21 -26.72
CA ILE A 45 -26.91 -7.88 -25.71
C ILE A 45 -27.48 -9.26 -25.36
N LEU A 46 -28.79 -9.37 -25.17
CA LEU A 46 -29.42 -10.66 -24.89
C LEU A 46 -29.39 -11.60 -26.11
N ARG A 47 -29.49 -11.10 -27.34
CA ARG A 47 -29.34 -11.91 -28.57
C ARG A 47 -27.92 -12.44 -28.71
N SER A 48 -26.90 -11.65 -28.41
CA SER A 48 -25.51 -12.14 -28.45
C SER A 48 -25.23 -13.17 -27.36
N ILE A 49 -25.98 -13.14 -26.25
CA ILE A 49 -25.81 -14.07 -25.12
C ILE A 49 -26.62 -15.37 -25.30
N LEU A 50 -27.80 -15.31 -25.90
CA LEU A 50 -28.78 -16.42 -25.87
C LEU A 50 -28.81 -17.29 -27.14
N CYS A 51 -28.08 -16.93 -28.20
CA CYS A 51 -28.12 -17.66 -29.47
C CYS A 51 -27.13 -18.85 -29.52
N LYS A 52 -27.35 -19.89 -28.71
CA LYS A 52 -26.78 -21.24 -28.98
C LYS A 52 -27.71 -22.43 -28.67
N GLY A 53 -28.96 -22.21 -28.26
CA GLY A 53 -29.96 -23.27 -28.11
C GLY A 53 -31.03 -23.17 -29.20
N SER A 54 -31.24 -24.25 -29.95
CA SER A 54 -32.29 -24.37 -30.97
C SER A 54 -33.68 -24.04 -30.39
N ALA A 55 -34.31 -23.00 -30.92
CA ALA A 55 -35.69 -22.64 -30.61
C ALA A 55 -36.66 -23.62 -31.30
N PRO A 56 -37.76 -24.07 -30.65
CA PRO A 56 -38.90 -24.59 -31.38
C PRO A 56 -39.65 -23.43 -32.05
N HIS A 57 -40.12 -23.68 -33.28
CA HIS A 57 -40.94 -22.80 -34.13
C HIS A 57 -42.30 -22.41 -33.45
N PRO A 58 -43.08 -21.44 -33.97
CA PRO A 58 -43.45 -20.22 -33.28
C PRO A 58 -44.96 -19.97 -33.44
N SER A 59 -45.78 -20.34 -32.46
CA SER A 59 -47.19 -20.01 -32.53
C SER A 59 -47.68 -19.52 -31.18
N SER A 60 -48.14 -18.26 -31.17
CA SER A 60 -49.01 -17.63 -30.17
C SER A 60 -48.44 -16.99 -28.90
N ALA A 61 -47.24 -16.41 -28.90
CA ALA A 61 -46.89 -15.40 -27.89
C ALA A 61 -45.88 -14.35 -28.36
N LYS A 62 -46.36 -13.21 -28.87
CA LYS A 62 -45.54 -11.99 -28.96
C LYS A 62 -45.12 -11.62 -27.52
N GLY A 63 -43.85 -11.85 -27.16
CA GLY A 63 -43.27 -11.35 -25.90
C GLY A 63 -42.62 -12.36 -24.98
N ILE A 64 -42.71 -13.66 -25.27
CA ILE A 64 -42.15 -14.72 -24.40
C ILE A 64 -40.82 -15.23 -24.95
N LYS A 65 -39.74 -15.14 -24.16
CA LYS A 65 -38.43 -15.74 -24.47
C LYS A 65 -37.99 -16.69 -23.35
N TYR A 66 -37.32 -17.77 -23.74
CA TYR A 66 -36.77 -18.77 -22.83
C TYR A 66 -35.26 -18.55 -22.63
N ILE A 67 -34.79 -18.69 -21.41
CA ILE A 67 -33.35 -18.69 -21.08
C ILE A 67 -32.99 -20.03 -20.43
N LEU A 68 -31.99 -20.70 -20.99
CA LEU A 68 -31.30 -21.82 -20.34
C LEU A 68 -30.30 -21.25 -19.36
N VAL A 69 -30.47 -21.60 -18.07
CA VAL A 69 -29.75 -20.95 -16.96
C VAL A 69 -28.24 -21.22 -17.03
N LYS A 70 -27.86 -22.45 -17.39
CA LYS A 70 -26.46 -22.88 -17.51
C LYS A 70 -25.70 -22.11 -18.61
N ASP A 71 -26.31 -21.97 -19.79
CA ASP A 71 -25.70 -21.28 -20.95
C ASP A 71 -25.55 -19.77 -20.68
N PHE A 72 -26.50 -19.17 -19.95
CA PHE A 72 -26.44 -17.75 -19.56
C PHE A 72 -25.26 -17.44 -18.61
N ILE A 73 -24.95 -18.37 -17.70
CA ILE A 73 -23.83 -18.25 -16.76
C ILE A 73 -22.50 -18.46 -17.50
N GLU A 74 -22.44 -19.40 -18.43
CA GLU A 74 -21.22 -19.74 -19.18
C GLU A 74 -20.81 -18.63 -20.15
N VAL A 75 -21.74 -18.04 -20.89
CA VAL A 75 -21.47 -16.91 -21.80
C VAL A 75 -20.98 -15.65 -21.07
N LYS A 76 -21.35 -15.48 -19.79
CA LYS A 76 -20.85 -14.35 -18.98
C LYS A 76 -19.43 -14.55 -18.44
N LYS A 77 -18.90 -15.77 -18.34
CA LYS A 77 -17.46 -15.94 -18.01
C LYS A 77 -16.56 -15.32 -19.08
N GLU A 78 -16.95 -15.40 -20.36
CA GLU A 78 -16.16 -14.87 -21.48
C GLU A 78 -16.50 -13.41 -21.84
N THR A 79 -17.77 -13.01 -21.78
CA THR A 79 -18.23 -11.72 -22.35
C THR A 79 -18.15 -10.54 -21.36
N VAL A 80 -18.29 -10.81 -20.06
CA VAL A 80 -18.33 -9.76 -19.02
C VAL A 80 -16.98 -9.09 -18.80
N ARG A 81 -15.87 -9.84 -18.97
CA ARG A 81 -14.51 -9.29 -18.86
C ARG A 81 -14.26 -8.16 -19.87
N HIS A 82 -14.83 -8.24 -21.07
CA HIS A 82 -14.59 -7.28 -22.14
C HIS A 82 -15.56 -6.08 -22.13
N GLN A 83 -16.79 -6.26 -21.62
CA GLN A 83 -17.81 -5.18 -21.62
C GLN A 83 -17.83 -4.35 -20.33
N ILE A 84 -17.50 -4.91 -19.16
CA ILE A 84 -17.37 -4.14 -17.92
C ILE A 84 -16.23 -3.10 -18.00
N ILE A 85 -15.18 -3.36 -18.80
CA ILE A 85 -14.10 -2.39 -19.06
C ILE A 85 -14.62 -1.14 -19.79
N LYS A 86 -15.73 -1.24 -20.55
CA LYS A 86 -16.26 -0.11 -21.35
C LYS A 86 -17.27 0.78 -20.62
N LEU A 87 -17.78 0.36 -19.45
CA LEU A 87 -18.83 1.09 -18.72
C LEU A 87 -18.33 1.71 -17.39
N GLN A 88 -17.05 1.57 -17.04
CA GLN A 88 -16.47 2.36 -15.96
C GLN A 88 -16.48 3.85 -16.35
N PRO A 89 -16.77 4.79 -15.42
CA PRO A 89 -16.62 6.21 -15.66
C PRO A 89 -15.18 6.43 -16.17
N SER A 90 -15.07 7.08 -17.32
CA SER A 90 -13.88 7.13 -18.17
C SER A 90 -12.60 7.31 -17.35
N SER A 91 -11.86 6.22 -17.10
CA SER A 91 -10.41 6.37 -17.07
C SER A 91 -10.03 6.56 -18.53
N SER A 92 -9.95 7.82 -18.97
CA SER A 92 -9.46 8.17 -20.30
C SER A 92 -8.21 7.33 -20.55
N ARG A 93 -8.23 6.53 -21.61
CA ARG A 93 -7.04 5.75 -22.00
C ARG A 93 -5.85 6.73 -22.02
N PRO A 94 -4.71 6.39 -21.38
CA PRO A 94 -3.57 7.30 -21.36
C PRO A 94 -3.23 7.74 -22.78
N SER A 95 -2.92 9.01 -22.97
CA SER A 95 -2.51 9.51 -24.28
C SER A 95 -1.24 8.76 -24.72
N PRO A 96 -0.99 8.59 -26.04
CA PRO A 96 0.27 8.01 -26.51
C PRO A 96 1.50 8.70 -25.91
N LYS A 97 1.43 10.03 -25.71
CA LYS A 97 2.48 10.81 -25.04
C LYS A 97 2.67 10.40 -23.57
N ASN A 98 1.61 10.26 -22.78
CA ASN A 98 1.75 9.82 -21.38
C ASN A 98 2.27 8.39 -21.25
N ILE A 99 1.96 7.51 -22.21
CA ILE A 99 2.56 6.17 -22.28
C ILE A 99 4.07 6.28 -22.50
N GLN A 100 4.51 7.11 -23.44
CA GLN A 100 5.93 7.34 -23.73
C GLN A 100 6.66 7.95 -22.53
N ILE A 101 6.11 9.00 -21.90
CA ILE A 101 6.66 9.61 -20.69
C ILE A 101 6.81 8.56 -19.57
N ASN A 102 5.78 7.74 -19.35
CA ASN A 102 5.85 6.70 -18.31
C ASN A 102 6.94 5.67 -18.63
N GLN A 103 7.14 5.32 -19.91
CA GLN A 103 8.23 4.43 -20.32
C GLN A 103 9.60 5.05 -20.05
N GLN A 104 9.78 6.35 -20.36
CA GLN A 104 11.02 7.07 -20.07
C GLN A 104 11.33 7.08 -18.57
N ILE A 105 10.36 7.44 -17.72
CA ILE A 105 10.52 7.44 -16.25
C ILE A 105 10.90 6.05 -15.72
N MET A 106 10.29 4.99 -16.29
CA MET A 106 10.57 3.61 -15.88
C MET A 106 11.95 3.12 -16.34
N GLN A 107 12.44 3.61 -17.49
CA GLN A 107 13.73 3.25 -18.07
C GLN A 107 14.90 4.08 -17.55
N ALA A 108 14.63 5.23 -16.92
CA ALA A 108 15.64 6.08 -16.32
C ALA A 108 16.47 5.32 -15.27
N GLN A 109 17.80 5.46 -15.33
CA GLN A 109 18.74 4.72 -14.50
C GLN A 109 19.14 5.46 -13.22
N SER A 110 18.83 6.76 -13.14
CA SER A 110 19.21 7.63 -12.03
C SER A 110 18.05 8.53 -11.60
N ALA A 111 18.16 9.14 -10.42
CA ALA A 111 17.20 10.15 -9.97
C ALA A 111 17.31 11.43 -10.80
N GLU A 112 18.52 11.77 -11.24
CA GLU A 112 18.83 12.93 -12.09
C GLU A 112 18.09 12.85 -13.43
N GLU A 113 18.16 11.71 -14.13
CA GLU A 113 17.39 11.48 -15.36
C GLU A 113 15.87 11.63 -15.15
N ILE A 114 15.36 11.16 -14.01
CA ILE A 114 13.93 11.31 -13.70
C ILE A 114 13.57 12.78 -13.48
N LEU A 115 14.42 13.54 -12.78
CA LEU A 115 14.22 14.97 -12.55
C LEU A 115 14.27 15.77 -13.85
N GLU A 116 15.16 15.40 -14.79
CA GLU A 116 15.21 16.01 -16.12
C GLU A 116 13.91 15.77 -16.91
N ILE A 117 13.38 14.55 -16.89
CA ILE A 117 12.09 14.24 -17.53
C ILE A 117 10.95 15.06 -16.92
N ILE A 118 10.92 15.21 -15.59
CA ILE A 118 9.92 16.04 -14.90
C ILE A 118 10.08 17.51 -15.31
N ALA A 119 11.30 18.04 -15.34
CA ALA A 119 11.56 19.44 -15.70
C ALA A 119 11.14 19.76 -17.15
N GLN A 120 11.25 18.80 -18.07
CA GLN A 120 10.90 18.99 -19.49
C GLN A 120 9.40 18.91 -19.76
N ASP A 121 8.68 17.95 -19.16
CA ASP A 121 7.34 17.58 -19.59
C ASP A 121 6.27 17.63 -18.48
N SER A 122 6.59 18.09 -17.25
CA SER A 122 5.68 17.96 -16.10
C SER A 122 4.27 18.51 -16.33
N GLU A 123 4.08 19.59 -17.08
CA GLU A 123 2.75 20.18 -17.33
C GLU A 123 1.76 19.20 -17.99
N GLU A 124 2.27 18.24 -18.76
CA GLU A 124 1.47 17.27 -19.50
C GLU A 124 1.19 15.97 -18.75
N PHE A 125 1.88 15.74 -17.62
CA PHE A 125 1.78 14.50 -16.86
C PHE A 125 0.34 14.21 -16.43
N ASP A 126 -0.09 12.96 -16.58
CA ASP A 126 -1.29 12.46 -15.91
C ASP A 126 -0.99 11.86 -14.52
N ALA A 127 -2.04 11.41 -13.84
CA ALA A 127 -1.93 10.81 -12.52
C ALA A 127 -0.98 9.59 -12.47
N VAL A 128 -0.87 8.83 -13.55
CA VAL A 128 0.03 7.67 -13.62
C VAL A 128 1.47 8.16 -13.73
N ASN A 129 1.76 9.11 -14.62
CA ASN A 129 3.12 9.67 -14.74
C ASN A 129 3.61 10.27 -13.42
N ILE A 130 2.77 11.05 -12.75
CA ILE A 130 3.11 11.69 -11.46
C ILE A 130 3.45 10.64 -10.40
N ALA A 131 2.58 9.65 -10.21
CA ALA A 131 2.79 8.62 -9.19
C ALA A 131 4.00 7.73 -9.51
N THR A 132 4.23 7.40 -10.79
CA THR A 132 5.41 6.66 -11.22
C THR A 132 6.67 7.47 -10.97
N ALA A 133 6.69 8.76 -11.29
CA ALA A 133 7.83 9.65 -11.06
C ALA A 133 8.22 9.70 -9.58
N PHE A 134 7.27 9.97 -8.68
CA PHE A 134 7.55 9.97 -7.23
C PHE A 134 8.06 8.63 -6.73
N HIS A 135 7.41 7.53 -7.13
CA HIS A 135 7.84 6.20 -6.70
C HIS A 135 9.24 5.86 -7.22
N ARG A 136 9.54 6.21 -8.48
CA ARG A 136 10.86 5.98 -9.07
C ARG A 136 11.92 6.84 -8.40
N LEU A 137 11.68 8.14 -8.18
CA LEU A 137 12.57 9.01 -7.40
C LEU A 137 12.87 8.43 -6.02
N ALA A 138 11.85 7.98 -5.29
CA ALA A 138 12.04 7.37 -3.97
C ALA A 138 12.86 6.06 -3.99
N LYS A 139 12.95 5.39 -5.14
CA LYS A 139 13.72 4.15 -5.32
C LYS A 139 15.12 4.38 -5.88
N THR A 140 15.31 5.44 -6.68
CA THR A 140 16.57 5.71 -7.38
C THR A 140 17.40 6.79 -6.71
N LEU A 141 16.80 7.66 -5.89
CA LEU A 141 17.56 8.67 -5.16
C LEU A 141 18.51 7.95 -4.18
N PRO A 142 19.84 8.12 -4.35
CA PRO A 142 20.78 7.50 -3.45
C PRO A 142 20.53 7.98 -2.03
N LEU A 143 20.47 7.03 -1.11
CA LEU A 143 20.55 7.35 0.30
C LEU A 143 21.87 8.09 0.58
N HIS A 144 21.86 8.95 1.59
CA HIS A 144 22.96 9.83 1.96
C HIS A 144 23.23 10.96 0.95
N LYS A 145 22.31 11.21 0.00
CA LYS A 145 22.34 12.35 -0.93
C LYS A 145 21.10 13.23 -0.73
N ARG A 146 21.33 14.50 -0.40
CA ARG A 146 20.26 15.50 -0.39
C ARG A 146 19.97 15.93 -1.82
N LEU A 147 18.68 16.14 -2.13
CA LEU A 147 18.30 16.87 -3.33
C LEU A 147 18.94 18.27 -3.30
N LEU A 148 19.43 18.71 -4.44
CA LEU A 148 19.88 20.09 -4.61
C LEU A 148 18.66 21.03 -4.65
N THR A 149 18.87 22.33 -4.42
CA THR A 149 17.77 23.31 -4.28
C THR A 149 16.86 23.36 -5.51
N ASP A 150 17.46 23.31 -6.71
CA ASP A 150 16.78 23.21 -8.00
C ASP A 150 15.96 21.92 -8.13
N GLN A 151 16.50 20.79 -7.64
CA GLN A 151 15.79 19.51 -7.63
C GLN A 151 14.62 19.51 -6.64
N GLU A 152 14.76 20.16 -5.48
CA GLU A 152 13.67 20.37 -4.52
C GLU A 152 12.52 21.17 -5.17
N GLU A 153 12.83 22.19 -5.99
CA GLU A 153 11.82 22.98 -6.73
C GLU A 153 11.07 22.16 -7.79
N ILE A 154 11.77 21.26 -8.51
CA ILE A 154 11.16 20.33 -9.46
C ILE A 154 10.16 19.41 -8.74
N VAL A 155 10.58 18.81 -7.62
CA VAL A 155 9.72 17.94 -6.80
C VAL A 155 8.52 18.72 -6.26
N PHE A 156 8.73 19.97 -5.83
CA PHE A 156 7.66 20.83 -5.35
C PHE A 156 6.63 21.17 -6.44
N SER A 157 7.09 21.46 -7.66
CA SER A 157 6.22 21.73 -8.80
C SER A 157 5.39 20.51 -9.19
N LEU A 158 6.02 19.33 -9.23
CA LEU A 158 5.30 18.07 -9.44
C LEU A 158 4.29 17.78 -8.32
N THR A 159 4.61 18.16 -7.08
CA THR A 159 3.71 18.02 -5.93
C THR A 159 2.44 18.87 -6.08
N LYS A 160 2.58 20.13 -6.51
CA LYS A 160 1.42 20.99 -6.82
C LYS A 160 0.55 20.38 -7.91
N LEU A 161 1.16 19.82 -8.94
CA LEU A 161 0.43 19.14 -10.00
C LEU A 161 -0.31 17.90 -9.49
N ALA A 162 0.31 17.12 -8.61
CA ALA A 162 -0.32 15.97 -7.95
C ALA A 162 -1.59 16.37 -7.19
N VAL A 163 -1.52 17.44 -6.40
CA VAL A 163 -2.69 17.99 -5.68
C VAL A 163 -3.78 18.43 -6.68
N LYS A 164 -3.42 19.12 -7.75
CA LYS A 164 -4.37 19.56 -8.80
C LYS A 164 -5.06 18.37 -9.49
N LYS A 165 -4.35 17.27 -9.72
CA LYS A 165 -4.85 16.06 -10.41
C LYS A 165 -5.29 14.94 -9.46
N ILE A 166 -5.39 15.20 -8.16
CA ILE A 166 -5.62 14.18 -7.14
C ILE A 166 -6.88 13.34 -7.41
N LYS A 167 -7.93 13.94 -7.98
CA LYS A 167 -9.19 13.26 -8.32
C LYS A 167 -9.00 12.14 -9.35
N ASP A 168 -7.96 12.21 -10.17
CA ASP A 168 -7.65 11.22 -11.20
C ASP A 168 -6.79 10.07 -10.66
N PHE A 169 -6.29 10.18 -9.42
CA PHE A 169 -5.44 9.15 -8.82
C PHE A 169 -6.25 7.90 -8.51
N LYS A 170 -5.85 6.77 -9.11
CA LYS A 170 -6.34 5.44 -8.73
C LYS A 170 -5.69 5.00 -7.40
N PRO A 171 -6.24 3.98 -6.69
CA PRO A 171 -5.65 3.45 -5.46
C PRO A 171 -4.13 3.25 -5.49
N GLN A 172 -3.60 2.66 -6.56
CA GLN A 172 -2.17 2.48 -6.76
C GLN A 172 -1.39 3.81 -6.80
N ALA A 173 -1.93 4.85 -7.45
CA ALA A 173 -1.28 6.14 -7.52
C ALA A 173 -1.25 6.85 -6.15
N ILE A 174 -2.33 6.73 -5.37
CA ILE A 174 -2.40 7.23 -3.99
C ILE A 174 -1.34 6.54 -3.14
N ALA A 175 -1.32 5.20 -3.17
CA ALA A 175 -0.39 4.40 -2.38
C ALA A 175 1.07 4.68 -2.73
N ASN A 176 1.40 4.72 -4.02
CA ASN A 176 2.76 4.99 -4.49
C ASN A 176 3.24 6.39 -4.10
N THR A 177 2.37 7.40 -4.23
CA THR A 177 2.72 8.78 -3.90
C THR A 177 2.89 8.96 -2.39
N ALA A 178 1.95 8.44 -1.58
CA ALA A 178 2.06 8.48 -0.13
C ALA A 178 3.34 7.78 0.35
N TRP A 179 3.59 6.57 -0.17
CA TRP A 179 4.78 5.78 0.17
C TRP A 179 6.08 6.49 -0.21
N ALA A 180 6.15 7.12 -1.38
CA ALA A 180 7.34 7.84 -1.82
C ALA A 180 7.70 8.99 -0.86
N PHE A 181 6.73 9.80 -0.46
CA PHE A 181 6.94 10.90 0.48
C PHE A 181 7.36 10.40 1.86
N ALA A 182 6.71 9.35 2.36
CA ALA A 182 7.08 8.72 3.61
C ALA A 182 8.51 8.15 3.57
N ALA A 183 8.86 7.42 2.50
CA ALA A 183 10.18 6.80 2.34
C ALA A 183 11.29 7.86 2.27
N LEU A 184 11.06 8.93 1.51
CA LEU A 184 11.98 10.07 1.36
C LEU A 184 11.98 11.03 2.56
N GLY A 185 11.13 10.82 3.57
CA GLY A 185 11.01 11.73 4.71
C GLY A 185 10.51 13.15 4.35
N ILE A 186 9.90 13.32 3.18
CA ILE A 186 9.39 14.62 2.71
C ILE A 186 8.07 14.91 3.39
N LYS A 187 8.03 16.02 4.14
CA LYS A 187 6.81 16.50 4.80
C LYS A 187 6.03 17.41 3.87
N ASN A 188 4.80 17.04 3.57
CA ASN A 188 3.86 17.89 2.83
C ASN A 188 2.43 17.63 3.31
N GLU A 189 1.93 18.49 4.21
CA GLU A 189 0.61 18.32 4.83
C GLU A 189 -0.53 18.47 3.82
N GLU A 190 -0.41 19.39 2.87
CA GLU A 190 -1.41 19.62 1.82
C GLU A 190 -1.61 18.36 0.98
N LEU A 191 -0.52 17.76 0.49
CA LEU A 191 -0.56 16.53 -0.29
C LEU A 191 -1.07 15.36 0.55
N MET A 192 -0.61 15.18 1.79
CA MET A 192 -1.06 14.09 2.67
C MET A 192 -2.57 14.20 2.95
N SER A 193 -3.07 15.42 3.14
CA SER A 193 -4.50 15.69 3.28
C SER A 193 -5.28 15.38 2.02
N ALA A 194 -4.80 15.83 0.85
CA ALA A 194 -5.41 15.53 -0.43
C ALA A 194 -5.48 14.01 -0.70
N LEU A 195 -4.38 13.29 -0.45
CA LEU A 195 -4.29 11.84 -0.58
C LEU A 195 -5.26 11.13 0.37
N ALA A 196 -5.32 11.52 1.64
CA ALA A 196 -6.23 10.88 2.60
C ALA A 196 -7.70 11.08 2.22
N ASN A 197 -8.08 12.30 1.84
CA ASN A 197 -9.44 12.61 1.41
C ASN A 197 -9.85 11.82 0.16
N GLU A 198 -8.93 11.64 -0.79
CA GLU A 198 -9.20 10.87 -1.99
C GLU A 198 -9.17 9.36 -1.74
N ALA A 199 -8.28 8.89 -0.87
CA ALA A 199 -8.21 7.49 -0.44
C ALA A 199 -9.51 7.07 0.23
N VAL A 200 -10.09 7.91 1.10
CA VAL A 200 -11.39 7.64 1.75
C VAL A 200 -12.49 7.34 0.72
N LYS A 201 -12.56 8.10 -0.38
CA LYS A 201 -13.59 7.91 -1.43
C LYS A 201 -13.39 6.62 -2.21
N LYS A 202 -12.13 6.22 -2.42
CA LYS A 202 -11.73 5.12 -3.31
C LYS A 202 -11.31 3.86 -2.57
N ILE A 203 -11.29 3.84 -1.24
CA ILE A 203 -10.75 2.75 -0.41
C ILE A 203 -11.35 1.39 -0.75
N ASN A 204 -12.59 1.39 -1.29
CA ASN A 204 -13.24 0.17 -1.67
C ASN A 204 -12.60 -0.54 -2.86
N ASP A 205 -11.87 0.21 -3.69
CA ASP A 205 -11.17 -0.28 -4.87
C ASP A 205 -9.71 -0.66 -4.56
N PHE A 206 -9.24 -0.43 -3.33
CA PHE A 206 -7.86 -0.73 -2.94
C PHE A 206 -7.61 -2.23 -2.87
N LYS A 207 -6.47 -2.64 -3.41
CA LYS A 207 -5.85 -3.94 -3.16
C LYS A 207 -5.15 -3.95 -1.79
N PRO A 208 -4.87 -5.14 -1.22
CA PRO A 208 -4.15 -5.28 0.06
C PRO A 208 -2.86 -4.46 0.14
N GLN A 209 -2.02 -4.51 -0.91
CA GLN A 209 -0.76 -3.78 -0.94
C GLN A 209 -0.96 -2.25 -0.93
N GLU A 210 -1.98 -1.76 -1.64
CA GLU A 210 -2.24 -0.33 -1.77
C GLU A 210 -2.73 0.25 -0.42
N ILE A 211 -3.60 -0.50 0.27
CA ILE A 211 -4.16 -0.06 1.55
C ILE A 211 -3.12 -0.13 2.67
N SER A 212 -2.26 -1.16 2.70
CA SER A 212 -1.16 -1.25 3.67
C SER A 212 -0.12 -0.16 3.43
N ASN A 213 0.31 0.06 2.19
CA ASN A 213 1.28 1.10 1.86
C ASN A 213 0.78 2.50 2.20
N THR A 214 -0.48 2.81 1.92
CA THR A 214 -1.06 4.14 2.21
C THR A 214 -1.15 4.39 3.71
N ALA A 215 -1.69 3.43 4.47
CA ALA A 215 -1.79 3.56 5.93
C ALA A 215 -0.40 3.61 6.59
N TRP A 216 0.56 2.84 6.08
CA TRP A 216 1.94 2.83 6.56
C TRP A 216 2.61 4.19 6.31
N ALA A 217 2.46 4.74 5.11
CA ALA A 217 3.01 6.04 4.76
C ALA A 217 2.49 7.16 5.68
N PHE A 218 1.21 7.11 6.05
CA PHE A 218 0.60 8.06 6.97
C PHE A 218 1.19 7.97 8.38
N VAL A 219 1.33 6.77 8.96
CA VAL A 219 1.95 6.65 10.30
C VAL A 219 3.43 7.00 10.29
N VAL A 220 4.17 6.66 9.23
CA VAL A 220 5.58 7.07 9.05
C VAL A 220 5.69 8.59 9.07
N SER A 221 4.84 9.26 8.30
CA SER A 221 4.79 10.72 8.15
C SER A 221 4.13 11.43 9.35
N LYS A 222 3.71 10.70 10.40
CA LYS A 222 2.95 11.21 11.55
C LYS A 222 1.63 11.90 11.17
N TYR A 223 1.00 11.45 10.09
CA TYR A 223 -0.24 12.00 9.58
C TYR A 223 -1.44 11.11 9.97
N PHE A 224 -2.03 11.36 11.13
CA PHE A 224 -3.12 10.55 11.68
C PHE A 224 -4.51 11.06 11.27
N ASN A 225 -4.88 10.89 10.00
CA ASN A 225 -6.20 11.28 9.53
C ASN A 225 -7.29 10.32 10.06
N ARG A 226 -8.10 10.80 11.02
CA ARG A 226 -9.15 10.02 11.68
C ARG A 226 -10.18 9.43 10.72
N SER A 227 -10.59 10.17 9.70
CA SER A 227 -11.57 9.69 8.71
C SER A 227 -11.02 8.49 7.93
N PHE A 228 -9.78 8.61 7.45
CA PHE A 228 -9.09 7.52 6.75
C PHE A 228 -8.93 6.29 7.65
N PHE A 229 -8.39 6.43 8.87
CA PHE A 229 -8.12 5.26 9.72
C PHE A 229 -9.41 4.57 10.21
N ASN A 230 -10.49 5.31 10.46
CA ASN A 230 -11.79 4.72 10.78
C ASN A 230 -12.31 3.83 9.63
N ILE A 231 -12.22 4.35 8.40
CA ILE A 231 -12.70 3.62 7.22
C ILE A 231 -11.75 2.47 6.86
N PHE A 232 -10.44 2.66 7.03
CA PHE A 232 -9.43 1.61 6.89
C PHE A 232 -9.76 0.40 7.77
N VAL A 233 -10.01 0.61 9.06
CA VAL A 233 -10.42 -0.47 9.98
C VAL A 233 -11.72 -1.12 9.54
N LYS A 234 -12.71 -0.33 9.12
CA LYS A 234 -13.99 -0.86 8.63
C LYS A 234 -13.77 -1.79 7.43
N VAL A 235 -13.00 -1.37 6.43
CA VAL A 235 -12.71 -2.15 5.21
C VAL A 235 -11.95 -3.43 5.52
N LEU A 236 -11.01 -3.40 6.46
CA LEU A 236 -10.30 -4.62 6.87
C LEU A 236 -11.22 -5.61 7.59
N ASN A 237 -12.24 -5.13 8.29
CA ASN A 237 -13.23 -5.97 8.98
C ASN A 237 -14.37 -6.48 8.07
N GLU A 238 -14.48 -6.00 6.82
CA GLU A 238 -15.53 -6.45 5.90
C GLU A 238 -15.32 -7.92 5.51
N PRO A 239 -16.26 -8.85 5.83
CA PRO A 239 -16.07 -10.28 5.57
C PRO A 239 -15.85 -10.62 4.09
N SER A 240 -16.53 -9.89 3.19
CA SER A 240 -16.42 -10.05 1.74
C SER A 240 -15.04 -9.72 1.18
N LYS A 241 -14.23 -8.98 1.95
CA LYS A 241 -12.84 -8.62 1.67
C LYS A 241 -11.86 -9.41 2.53
N ALA A 242 -12.15 -9.67 3.79
CA ALA A 242 -11.25 -10.37 4.72
C ALA A 242 -10.73 -11.71 4.13
N ASP A 243 -11.60 -12.48 3.48
CA ASP A 243 -11.22 -13.75 2.83
C ASP A 243 -10.41 -13.58 1.54
N LYS A 244 -10.42 -12.37 0.96
CA LYS A 244 -9.70 -12.00 -0.27
C LYS A 244 -8.44 -11.17 -0.01
N LEU A 245 -8.25 -10.68 1.21
CA LEU A 245 -7.13 -9.83 1.60
C LEU A 245 -5.88 -10.70 1.82
N ASN A 246 -5.30 -11.18 0.72
CA ASN A 246 -4.03 -11.89 0.74
C ASN A 246 -2.87 -10.88 0.85
N PHE A 247 -2.56 -10.44 2.07
CA PHE A 247 -1.40 -9.58 2.33
C PHE A 247 -0.11 -10.36 2.16
N SER A 248 0.90 -9.71 1.56
CA SER A 248 2.26 -10.22 1.57
C SER A 248 2.85 -10.17 2.99
N VAL A 249 3.97 -10.85 3.21
CA VAL A 249 4.75 -10.75 4.47
C VAL A 249 5.10 -9.30 4.80
N GLU A 250 5.44 -8.51 3.78
CA GLU A 250 5.70 -7.07 3.93
C GLU A 250 4.43 -6.32 4.33
N GLY A 251 3.30 -6.57 3.65
CA GLY A 251 2.02 -5.96 3.99
C GLY A 251 1.58 -6.26 5.43
N LEU A 252 1.73 -7.51 5.89
CA LEU A 252 1.44 -7.90 7.28
C LEU A 252 2.39 -7.20 8.27
N SER A 253 3.66 -7.04 7.92
CA SER A 253 4.63 -6.31 8.73
C SER A 253 4.25 -4.83 8.85
N GLN A 254 3.86 -4.20 7.74
CA GLN A 254 3.37 -2.82 7.72
C GLN A 254 2.11 -2.65 8.56
N LEU A 255 1.14 -3.58 8.45
CA LEU A 255 -0.08 -3.57 9.28
C LEU A 255 0.25 -3.63 10.77
N TYR A 256 1.23 -4.45 11.16
CA TYR A 256 1.67 -4.49 12.54
C TYR A 256 2.30 -3.18 13.01
N GLN A 257 3.15 -2.58 12.16
CA GLN A 257 3.75 -1.28 12.43
C GLN A 257 2.70 -0.18 12.55
N ILE A 258 1.63 -0.22 11.74
CA ILE A 258 0.49 0.70 11.84
C ILE A 258 -0.24 0.53 13.19
N GLU A 259 -0.52 -0.71 13.62
CA GLU A 259 -1.17 -0.99 14.90
C GLU A 259 -0.32 -0.46 16.08
N LEU A 260 1.00 -0.69 16.06
CA LEU A 260 1.92 -0.17 17.06
C LEU A 260 1.99 1.36 17.05
N ALA A 261 2.10 1.97 15.87
CA ALA A 261 2.17 3.43 15.72
C ALA A 261 0.91 4.09 16.26
N ILE A 262 -0.27 3.58 15.93
CA ILE A 262 -1.52 4.14 16.47
C ILE A 262 -1.62 3.91 17.96
N LYS A 263 -1.27 2.71 18.46
CA LYS A 263 -1.28 2.41 19.90
C LYS A 263 -0.45 3.42 20.71
N TYR A 264 0.72 3.81 20.23
CA TYR A 264 1.64 4.66 20.98
C TYR A 264 1.54 6.16 20.65
N GLU A 265 1.29 6.52 19.38
CA GLU A 265 1.30 7.91 18.90
C GLU A 265 -0.09 8.54 18.84
N CYS A 266 -1.16 7.74 18.72
CA CYS A 266 -2.53 8.24 18.53
C CYS A 266 -3.58 7.25 19.11
N PRO A 267 -3.49 6.91 20.41
CA PRO A 267 -4.33 5.87 21.03
C PRO A 267 -5.83 6.15 20.94
N GLU A 268 -6.23 7.42 20.78
CA GLU A 268 -7.61 7.87 20.62
C GLU A 268 -8.29 7.34 19.34
N LEU A 269 -7.52 6.89 18.33
CA LEU A 269 -8.08 6.21 17.16
C LEU A 269 -8.56 4.80 17.47
N ASN A 270 -8.09 4.19 18.56
CA ASN A 270 -8.46 2.84 19.01
C ASN A 270 -8.50 1.82 17.86
N LEU A 271 -7.42 1.77 17.07
CA LEU A 271 -7.35 0.88 15.92
C LEU A 271 -7.26 -0.57 16.38
N ILE A 272 -8.19 -1.40 15.90
CA ILE A 272 -8.23 -2.83 16.18
C ILE A 272 -8.24 -3.58 14.84
N LEU A 273 -7.13 -4.26 14.53
CA LEU A 273 -7.08 -5.11 13.34
C LEU A 273 -7.96 -6.38 13.52
N PRO A 274 -8.56 -6.88 12.42
CA PRO A 274 -9.32 -8.13 12.43
C PRO A 274 -8.51 -9.31 12.98
N ASN A 275 -9.16 -10.22 13.70
CA ASN A 275 -8.51 -11.38 14.32
C ASN A 275 -7.75 -12.26 13.31
N ILE A 276 -8.28 -12.41 12.09
CA ILE A 276 -7.63 -13.18 11.02
C ILE A 276 -6.30 -12.54 10.59
N ILE A 277 -6.27 -11.21 10.45
CA ILE A 277 -5.07 -10.45 10.12
C ILE A 277 -4.07 -10.53 11.27
N ARG A 278 -4.52 -10.37 12.52
CA ARG A 278 -3.65 -10.49 13.69
C ARG A 278 -3.04 -11.89 13.83
N ALA A 279 -3.79 -12.95 13.50
CA ALA A 279 -3.26 -14.30 13.48
C ALA A 279 -2.17 -14.47 12.42
N ALA A 280 -2.37 -13.92 11.21
CA ALA A 280 -1.37 -13.92 10.14
C ALA A 280 -0.12 -13.11 10.53
N ILE A 281 -0.29 -11.95 11.17
CA ILE A 281 0.81 -11.14 11.72
C ILE A 281 1.59 -11.96 12.75
N LYS A 282 0.93 -12.59 13.73
CA LYS A 282 1.60 -13.42 14.74
C LYS A 282 2.47 -14.52 14.10
N LYS A 283 1.97 -15.15 13.04
CA LYS A 283 2.75 -16.13 12.27
C LYS A 283 3.99 -15.49 11.65
N VAL A 284 3.84 -14.38 10.93
CA VAL A 284 4.98 -13.66 10.34
C VAL A 284 6.02 -13.24 11.37
N LEU A 285 5.58 -12.74 12.54
CA LEU A 285 6.48 -12.34 13.61
C LEU A 285 7.26 -13.54 14.19
N LYS A 286 6.59 -14.67 14.36
CA LYS A 286 7.23 -15.92 14.79
C LYS A 286 8.26 -16.39 13.76
N ASP A 287 7.86 -16.47 12.49
CA ASP A 287 8.74 -16.92 11.40
C ASP A 287 9.97 -16.02 11.27
N LYS A 288 9.81 -14.68 11.38
CA LYS A 288 10.92 -13.72 11.38
C LYS A 288 11.88 -13.91 12.56
N LYS A 289 11.34 -14.17 13.75
CA LYS A 289 12.16 -14.42 14.95
C LYS A 289 12.96 -15.73 14.82
N GLU A 290 12.36 -16.77 14.25
CA GLU A 290 12.99 -18.09 14.08
C GLU A 290 14.03 -18.09 12.95
N LEU A 291 13.77 -17.40 11.85
CA LEU A 291 14.73 -17.25 10.75
C LEU A 291 16.00 -16.53 11.20
N GLY A 292 15.83 -15.53 12.09
CA GLY A 292 16.91 -14.66 12.53
C GLY A 292 17.52 -13.84 11.39
N LYS A 293 18.54 -13.06 11.72
CA LYS A 293 19.44 -12.47 10.74
C LYS A 293 20.85 -12.96 11.03
N LEU A 294 21.65 -13.11 9.98
CA LEU A 294 23.09 -13.31 10.15
C LEU A 294 23.73 -11.95 10.42
N PRO A 295 24.43 -11.77 11.54
CA PRO A 295 25.06 -10.50 11.84
C PRO A 295 26.17 -10.22 10.84
N SER A 296 26.29 -8.95 10.44
CA SER A 296 27.41 -8.53 9.60
C SER A 296 28.72 -8.54 10.39
N ALA A 297 29.86 -8.62 9.70
CA ALA A 297 31.18 -8.50 10.34
C ALA A 297 31.31 -7.20 11.16
N PHE A 298 30.67 -6.12 10.71
CA PHE A 298 30.62 -4.84 11.41
C PHE A 298 29.85 -4.95 12.74
N HIS A 299 28.73 -5.68 12.77
CA HIS A 299 27.95 -5.93 13.99
C HIS A 299 28.78 -6.70 15.01
N GLY A 300 29.49 -7.74 14.56
CA GLY A 300 30.36 -8.55 15.41
C GLY A 300 31.48 -7.73 16.05
N ASP A 301 32.15 -6.87 15.27
CA ASP A 301 33.23 -6.03 15.78
C ASP A 301 32.76 -5.04 16.84
N VAL A 302 31.63 -4.36 16.62
CA VAL A 302 31.02 -3.48 17.64
C VAL A 302 30.64 -4.29 18.89
N PHE A 303 30.03 -5.47 18.71
CA PHE A 303 29.62 -6.35 19.80
C PHE A 303 30.79 -6.80 20.68
N ASP A 304 31.90 -7.20 20.07
CA ASP A 304 33.08 -7.66 20.82
C ASP A 304 33.69 -6.55 21.68
N HIS A 305 33.66 -5.30 21.20
CA HIS A 305 34.10 -4.15 21.99
C HIS A 305 33.12 -3.78 23.11
N LEU A 306 31.81 -4.01 22.92
CA LEU A 306 30.79 -3.78 23.95
C LEU A 306 30.96 -4.71 25.16
N LYS A 307 31.45 -5.94 24.96
CA LYS A 307 31.73 -6.89 26.07
C LYS A 307 32.65 -6.28 27.12
N GLY A 308 33.60 -5.44 26.72
CA GLY A 308 34.54 -4.75 27.61
C GLY A 308 33.91 -3.62 28.45
N LEU A 309 32.68 -3.20 28.16
CA LEU A 309 31.98 -2.13 28.89
C LEU A 309 30.97 -2.65 29.93
N GLY A 310 30.73 -3.96 29.95
CA GLY A 310 29.78 -4.61 30.87
C GLY A 310 28.31 -4.41 30.49
N GLY A 311 27.51 -5.46 30.63
CA GLY A 311 26.11 -5.51 30.21
C GLY A 311 25.76 -6.87 29.62
N ASP A 312 24.47 -7.18 29.52
CA ASP A 312 23.99 -8.42 28.90
C ASP A 312 23.65 -8.16 27.43
N TYR A 313 24.68 -7.87 26.64
CA TYR A 313 24.52 -7.58 25.23
C TYR A 313 24.20 -8.86 24.44
N GLN A 314 23.22 -8.76 23.54
CA GLN A 314 22.76 -9.83 22.65
C GLN A 314 22.76 -9.31 21.21
N ILE A 315 23.17 -10.15 20.26
CA ILE A 315 23.13 -9.85 18.83
C ILE A 315 21.77 -10.27 18.25
N GLU A 316 21.24 -9.50 17.30
CA GLU A 316 20.00 -9.79 16.56
C GLU A 316 18.80 -10.05 17.48
N HIS A 317 18.63 -9.14 18.45
CA HIS A 317 17.58 -9.24 19.45
C HIS A 317 16.24 -8.80 18.87
N PHE A 318 15.26 -9.72 18.86
CA PHE A 318 13.94 -9.48 18.28
C PHE A 318 12.96 -8.83 19.27
N VAL A 319 12.39 -7.68 18.89
CA VAL A 319 11.39 -6.91 19.65
C VAL A 319 10.26 -6.49 18.73
N GLU A 320 9.04 -6.96 18.99
CA GLU A 320 7.82 -6.43 18.36
C GLU A 320 7.91 -6.28 16.82
N GLY A 321 8.49 -7.27 16.13
CA GLY A 321 8.64 -7.25 14.67
C GLY A 321 9.93 -6.64 14.14
N TYR A 322 10.76 -6.07 15.00
CA TYR A 322 12.06 -5.50 14.68
C TYR A 322 13.19 -6.42 15.17
N SER A 323 14.23 -6.58 14.35
CA SER A 323 15.49 -7.24 14.74
C SER A 323 16.51 -6.15 15.02
N ILE A 324 16.82 -5.94 16.29
CA ILE A 324 17.82 -4.98 16.77
C ILE A 324 19.20 -5.62 16.63
N ASP A 325 20.12 -4.94 15.94
CA ASP A 325 21.45 -5.49 15.63
C ASP A 325 22.20 -5.92 16.90
N ILE A 326 22.24 -5.04 17.91
CA ILE A 326 22.76 -5.37 19.25
C ILE A 326 21.86 -4.74 20.32
N ALA A 327 21.48 -5.51 21.34
CA ALA A 327 20.63 -5.02 22.43
C ALA A 327 21.19 -5.38 23.80
N ASP A 328 21.01 -4.51 24.80
CA ASP A 328 21.05 -4.85 26.22
C ASP A 328 19.60 -4.85 26.73
N PRO A 329 18.93 -6.01 26.79
CA PRO A 329 17.50 -6.07 27.10
C PRO A 329 17.18 -5.64 28.53
N MET A 330 18.11 -5.87 29.47
CA MET A 330 17.95 -5.51 30.88
C MET A 330 17.91 -3.99 31.02
N ARG A 331 18.81 -3.28 30.33
CA ARG A 331 18.88 -1.81 30.37
C ARG A 331 18.03 -1.12 29.29
N LYS A 332 17.34 -1.90 28.45
CA LYS A 332 16.57 -1.44 27.30
C LYS A 332 17.40 -0.55 26.37
N ILE A 333 18.61 -0.99 26.04
CA ILE A 333 19.47 -0.29 25.07
C ILE A 333 19.39 -1.03 23.73
N ALA A 334 19.08 -0.30 22.67
CA ALA A 334 19.07 -0.81 21.30
C ALA A 334 20.18 -0.10 20.53
N ILE A 335 21.10 -0.85 19.95
CA ILE A 335 22.23 -0.34 19.17
C ILE A 335 22.03 -0.79 17.73
N GLU A 336 21.83 0.17 16.84
CA GLU A 336 21.75 -0.02 15.39
C GLU A 336 23.12 0.24 14.79
N CYS A 337 23.66 -0.75 14.11
CA CYS A 337 24.96 -0.66 13.45
C CYS A 337 24.71 -0.36 11.98
N ASP A 338 24.58 0.93 11.67
CA ASP A 338 24.11 1.38 10.38
C ASP A 338 25.23 1.48 9.34
N GLY A 339 24.98 0.92 8.17
CA GLY A 339 25.69 1.34 6.97
C GLY A 339 25.20 2.73 6.54
N ASP A 340 26.12 3.68 6.41
CA ASP A 340 25.85 5.07 6.03
C ASP A 340 24.98 5.18 4.76
N GLU A 341 25.16 4.25 3.81
CA GLU A 341 24.46 4.21 2.52
C GLU A 341 23.05 3.60 2.55
N TYR A 342 22.54 3.13 3.70
CA TYR A 342 21.29 2.34 3.76
C TYR A 342 20.21 2.88 4.69
N HIS A 343 20.58 3.74 5.65
CA HIS A 343 19.68 4.18 6.72
C HIS A 343 19.48 5.70 6.78
N TYR A 344 20.25 6.45 5.99
CA TYR A 344 20.26 7.91 6.06
C TYR A 344 19.86 8.52 4.73
N LEU A 345 18.99 9.53 4.76
CA LEU A 345 18.60 10.35 3.61
C LEU A 345 19.68 11.39 3.29
N THR A 346 20.35 11.92 4.31
CA THR A 346 21.32 13.01 4.15
C THR A 346 22.64 12.69 4.84
N PRO A 347 23.75 13.33 4.41
CA PRO A 347 25.03 13.21 5.11
C PRO A 347 25.00 13.69 6.56
N THR A 348 24.08 14.60 6.88
CA THR A 348 23.90 15.14 8.24
C THR A 348 23.25 14.13 9.19
N GLY A 349 22.80 12.97 8.69
CA GLY A 349 22.28 11.88 9.51
C GLY A 349 20.77 11.84 9.67
N GLU A 350 20.01 12.45 8.76
CA GLU A 350 18.55 12.29 8.75
C GLU A 350 18.19 10.85 8.36
N LEU A 351 17.50 10.12 9.23
CA LEU A 351 17.10 8.73 8.97
C LEU A 351 16.01 8.64 7.89
N THR A 352 15.94 7.52 7.17
CA THR A 352 14.81 7.25 6.27
C THR A 352 13.49 7.14 7.04
N GLY A 353 12.35 7.30 6.37
CA GLY A 353 11.04 7.21 7.05
C GLY A 353 10.80 5.88 7.78
N LYS A 354 11.25 4.75 7.21
CA LYS A 354 11.15 3.44 7.87
C LYS A 354 11.97 3.38 9.16
N ASP A 355 13.18 3.94 9.15
CA ASP A 355 14.11 3.92 10.27
C ASP A 355 13.62 4.90 11.35
N GLN A 356 13.09 6.06 10.96
CA GLN A 356 12.42 6.98 11.87
C GLN A 356 11.22 6.34 12.57
N LEU A 357 10.36 5.59 11.87
CA LEU A 357 9.22 4.91 12.49
C LEU A 357 9.71 3.85 13.49
N ARG A 358 10.69 3.03 13.09
CA ARG A 358 11.32 2.03 13.96
C ARG A 358 11.83 2.67 15.26
N ASP A 359 12.60 3.75 15.13
CA ASP A 359 13.16 4.50 16.25
C ASP A 359 12.11 4.95 17.24
N ARG A 360 11.04 5.56 16.72
CA ARG A 360 9.93 6.05 17.55
C ARG A 360 9.26 4.92 18.30
N LEU A 361 8.94 3.82 17.62
CA LEU A 361 8.28 2.68 18.25
C LEU A 361 9.13 2.03 19.33
N LEU A 362 10.43 1.82 19.08
CA LEU A 362 11.35 1.32 20.09
C LEU A 362 11.42 2.28 21.29
N LYS A 363 11.50 3.59 21.06
CA LYS A 363 11.48 4.62 22.12
C LYS A 363 10.19 4.57 22.95
N TYR A 364 9.02 4.44 22.33
CA TYR A 364 7.76 4.26 23.05
C TYR A 364 7.69 2.97 23.87
N MET A 365 8.38 1.93 23.42
CA MET A 365 8.54 0.67 24.16
C MET A 365 9.62 0.76 25.27
N GLY A 366 10.15 1.95 25.53
CA GLY A 366 11.15 2.22 26.57
C GLY A 366 12.60 1.96 26.16
N TRP A 367 12.87 1.69 24.88
CA TRP A 367 14.23 1.47 24.41
C TRP A 367 14.98 2.78 24.14
N LYS A 368 16.24 2.81 24.57
CA LYS A 368 17.20 3.85 24.23
C LYS A 368 17.90 3.42 22.94
N VAL A 369 17.48 4.01 21.82
CA VAL A 369 18.01 3.69 20.49
C VAL A 369 19.26 4.51 20.21
N ILE A 370 20.34 3.85 19.80
CA ILE A 370 21.66 4.42 19.57
C ILE A 370 22.16 3.95 18.22
N HIS A 371 22.50 4.90 17.37
CA HIS A 371 23.05 4.62 16.05
C HIS A 371 24.57 4.73 16.06
N ILE A 372 25.23 3.66 15.62
CA ILE A 372 26.66 3.62 15.34
C ILE A 372 26.82 3.51 13.83
N LYS A 373 27.17 4.62 13.20
CA LYS A 373 27.48 4.65 11.77
C LYS A 373 28.78 3.91 11.52
N ARG A 374 28.82 3.12 10.45
CA ARG A 374 30.04 2.42 10.02
C ARG A 374 31.19 3.38 9.75
N SER A 375 30.94 4.50 9.07
CA SER A 375 31.99 5.49 8.78
C SER A 375 32.57 6.15 10.03
N GLU A 376 31.76 6.39 11.06
CA GLU A 376 32.20 6.92 12.35
C GLU A 376 32.98 5.86 13.12
N TRP A 377 32.48 4.62 13.11
CA TRP A 377 33.15 3.49 13.73
C TRP A 377 34.53 3.30 13.14
N GLU A 378 34.67 3.17 11.83
CA GLU A 378 35.95 2.92 11.15
C GLU A 378 36.98 4.03 11.42
N LYS A 379 36.55 5.30 11.48
CA LYS A 379 37.42 6.46 11.79
C LYS A 379 37.85 6.54 13.26
N ALA A 380 37.11 5.93 14.18
CA ALA A 380 37.45 6.00 15.61
C ALA A 380 38.78 5.25 15.88
N THR A 381 39.78 5.97 16.40
CA THR A 381 41.08 5.39 16.77
C THR A 381 41.01 4.61 18.08
N ASP A 382 40.18 5.06 19.02
CA ASP A 382 39.87 4.36 20.27
C ASP A 382 38.38 3.95 20.26
N LYS A 383 38.14 2.67 19.94
CA LYS A 383 36.78 2.10 19.85
C LYS A 383 36.05 2.13 21.19
N LEU A 384 36.75 1.86 22.30
CA LEU A 384 36.13 1.82 23.62
C LEU A 384 35.74 3.22 24.09
N ALA A 385 36.60 4.22 23.87
CA ALA A 385 36.25 5.61 24.17
C ALA A 385 35.07 6.09 23.31
N PHE A 386 35.05 5.73 22.03
CA PHE A 386 33.94 6.03 21.13
C PHE A 386 32.62 5.42 21.63
N LEU A 387 32.60 4.13 22.01
CA LEU A 387 31.42 3.49 22.56
C LEU A 387 30.98 4.13 23.88
N ARG A 388 31.91 4.42 24.80
CA ARG A 388 31.60 5.13 26.05
C ARG A 388 30.94 6.47 25.80
N GLN A 389 31.40 7.21 24.78
CA GLN A 389 30.79 8.48 24.39
C GLN A 389 29.37 8.28 23.83
N LYS A 390 29.18 7.34 22.90
CA LYS A 390 27.87 7.02 22.28
C LYS A 390 26.85 6.54 23.31
N LEU A 391 27.30 5.72 24.26
CA LEU A 391 26.45 5.10 25.28
C LEU A 391 26.30 5.94 26.54
N LYS A 392 27.01 7.08 26.65
CA LYS A 392 27.12 7.87 27.89
C LYS A 392 25.75 8.13 28.54
N TYR A 393 24.79 8.61 27.75
CA TYR A 393 23.45 8.93 28.25
C TYR A 393 22.55 7.70 28.40
N ALA A 394 22.86 6.61 27.70
CA ALA A 394 22.06 5.39 27.78
C ALA A 394 22.36 4.58 29.05
N ILE A 395 23.62 4.58 29.48
CA ILE A 395 24.11 3.85 30.65
C ILE A 395 24.05 4.70 31.94
N ALA A 396 24.12 6.04 31.84
CA ALA A 396 24.10 6.94 33.01
C ALA A 396 22.70 7.34 33.52
N ALA A 397 21.61 6.90 32.88
CA ALA A 397 20.27 7.15 33.40
C ALA A 397 20.06 6.32 34.69
N PRO A 398 19.66 6.94 35.83
CA PRO A 398 19.36 6.18 37.03
C PRO A 398 18.23 5.17 36.74
N ILE A 399 18.39 3.97 37.30
CA ILE A 399 17.40 2.88 37.28
C ILE A 399 16.08 3.35 37.89
#